data_AF-A0AAR2KRE0-F1
#
_entry.id   AF-A0AAR2KRE0-F1
#
_cell.length_a   1.000
_cell.length_b   1.000
_cell.length_c   1.000
_cell.angle_alpha   90.00
_cell.angle_beta   90.00
_cell.angle_gamma   90.00
#
_symmetry.space_group_name_H-M   'P 1'
#
loop_
_entity.id
_entity.type
_entity.pdbx_description
1 polymer ?
#
loop_
_entity_poly.entity_id
_entity_poly.type
_entity_poly.pdbx_seq_one_letter_code
_entity_poly.pdbx_strand_id
1 'polypeptide(L)'
;MFHATNLTDQPAVLAPTSPAAATPQTTFPVSKPDKFSGDPDQCRGFLLQCSVFFDNSPVARDQAKISFVVSRLAGKALDWATASWSLFSNWTYARFLKEFRLVFDHPYEGKVSGERLAQLRQGSHSVVEYTLEFRTLAASKTGVGAVLSRSTGSPMKLLPIAFYSH
;
A
#
# COMPACT_ATOMS: atom_id res chain seq x y z
N MET A 1 57.71 -30.94 56.07
CA MET A 1 56.30 -31.13 56.48
C MET A 1 55.61 -29.77 56.39
N PHE A 2 54.61 -29.68 55.49
CA PHE A 2 53.51 -28.70 55.38
C PHE A 2 53.89 -27.20 55.20
N HIS A 3 53.87 -26.69 53.95
CA HIS A 3 52.74 -26.04 53.22
C HIS A 3 52.36 -24.64 53.75
N ALA A 4 51.98 -23.64 52.97
CA ALA A 4 52.14 -23.20 51.57
C ALA A 4 51.60 -21.75 51.58
N THR A 5 52.24 -20.85 50.83
CA THR A 5 51.99 -19.40 50.80
C THR A 5 50.58 -19.02 50.32
N ASN A 6 50.02 -18.01 50.99
CA ASN A 6 48.73 -17.39 50.77
C ASN A 6 48.70 -16.59 49.45
N LEU A 7 47.64 -16.76 48.66
CA LEU A 7 47.35 -15.94 47.48
C LEU A 7 45.83 -15.90 47.29
N THR A 8 45.36 -14.75 46.78
CA THR A 8 44.02 -14.42 46.23
C THR A 8 43.19 -13.54 47.17
N ASP A 9 43.18 -12.21 47.02
CA ASP A 9 42.57 -11.34 45.98
C ASP A 9 41.26 -10.72 46.50
N GLN A 10 41.21 -9.39 46.53
CA GLN A 10 40.06 -8.56 46.94
C GLN A 10 39.30 -8.09 45.68
N PRO A 11 38.09 -7.54 45.79
CA PRO A 11 36.85 -8.07 45.26
C PRO A 11 36.39 -7.38 43.96
N ALA A 12 35.72 -8.10 43.06
CA ALA A 12 34.91 -7.49 42.00
C ALA A 12 33.48 -8.02 42.10
N VAL A 13 32.62 -7.24 42.77
CA VAL A 13 31.18 -7.44 42.79
C VAL A 13 30.67 -7.31 41.34
N LEU A 14 30.28 -8.44 40.76
CA LEU A 14 29.60 -8.49 39.47
C LEU A 14 28.23 -7.81 39.62
N ALA A 15 28.07 -6.64 39.02
CA ALA A 15 26.78 -6.00 38.87
C ALA A 15 25.84 -6.89 38.03
N PRO A 16 24.54 -7.02 38.38
CA PRO A 16 23.59 -7.64 37.49
C PRO A 16 23.42 -6.75 36.25
N THR A 17 23.74 -7.29 35.08
CA THR A 17 23.43 -6.69 33.78
C THR A 17 21.92 -6.51 33.69
N SER A 18 21.48 -5.26 33.80
CA SER A 18 20.10 -4.85 33.56
C SER A 18 19.68 -5.35 32.18
N PRO A 19 18.53 -6.04 32.02
CA PRO A 19 17.99 -6.30 30.69
C PRO A 19 17.72 -4.94 30.07
N ALA A 20 18.43 -4.62 28.99
CA ALA A 20 18.13 -3.46 28.17
C ALA A 20 16.62 -3.52 27.88
N ALA A 21 15.87 -2.56 28.42
CA ALA A 21 14.45 -2.45 28.21
C ALA A 21 14.25 -2.26 26.70
N ALA A 22 13.94 -3.35 26.00
CA ALA A 22 13.41 -3.29 24.66
C ALA A 22 12.11 -2.50 24.80
N THR A 23 12.14 -1.23 24.38
CA THR A 23 10.93 -0.44 24.21
C THR A 23 9.93 -1.31 23.44
N PRO A 24 8.73 -1.58 23.98
CA PRO A 24 7.73 -2.32 23.24
C PRO A 24 7.43 -1.50 21.99
N GLN A 25 7.92 -1.95 20.84
CA GLN A 25 7.47 -1.43 19.57
C GLN A 25 6.00 -1.83 19.49
N THR A 26 5.12 -0.90 19.86
CA THR A 26 3.66 -1.02 19.74
C THR A 26 3.35 -1.17 18.27
N THR A 27 3.46 -2.41 17.80
CA THR A 27 3.10 -2.81 16.45
C THR A 27 1.61 -3.10 16.55
N PHE A 28 0.78 -2.16 16.11
CA PHE A 28 -0.65 -2.42 16.03
C PHE A 28 -0.85 -3.60 15.05
N PRO A 29 -1.55 -4.68 15.44
CA PRO A 29 -1.72 -5.83 14.57
C PRO A 29 -2.64 -5.44 13.40
N VAL A 30 -2.04 -5.06 12.29
CA VAL A 30 -2.75 -4.88 11.02
C VAL A 30 -3.13 -6.26 10.49
N SER A 31 -4.42 -6.46 10.20
CA SER A 31 -4.91 -7.68 9.56
C SER A 31 -4.14 -7.95 8.27
N LYS A 32 -3.77 -9.22 8.05
CA LYS A 32 -3.12 -9.61 6.80
C LYS A 32 -4.09 -9.35 5.63
N PRO A 33 -3.58 -8.90 4.46
CA PRO A 33 -4.41 -8.71 3.28
C PRO A 33 -5.19 -9.97 2.92
N ASP A 34 -6.35 -9.78 2.32
CA ASP A 34 -7.14 -10.87 1.75
C ASP A 34 -6.41 -11.54 0.58
N LYS A 35 -6.91 -12.74 0.20
CA LYS A 35 -6.35 -13.46 -0.95
C LYS A 35 -6.71 -12.75 -2.25
N PHE A 36 -5.75 -12.62 -3.16
CA PHE A 36 -5.93 -12.00 -4.47
C PHE A 36 -5.91 -13.05 -5.60
N SER A 37 -7.00 -13.14 -6.35
CA SER A 37 -7.17 -14.16 -7.41
C SER A 37 -6.81 -13.69 -8.82
N GLY A 38 -6.41 -12.42 -9.00
CA GLY A 38 -6.07 -11.85 -10.31
C GLY A 38 -7.13 -10.93 -10.91
N ASP A 39 -8.14 -10.52 -10.14
CA ASP A 39 -9.18 -9.58 -10.58
C ASP A 39 -8.63 -8.15 -10.68
N PRO A 40 -8.62 -7.50 -11.86
CA PRO A 40 -8.11 -6.15 -12.02
C PRO A 40 -8.77 -5.11 -11.11
N ASP A 41 -10.06 -5.24 -10.82
CA ASP A 41 -10.80 -4.30 -9.99
C ASP A 41 -10.33 -4.34 -8.53
N GLN A 42 -9.78 -5.47 -8.08
CA GLN A 42 -9.27 -5.67 -6.73
C GLN A 42 -7.76 -5.40 -6.61
N CYS A 43 -7.03 -5.27 -7.72
CA CYS A 43 -5.57 -5.18 -7.74
C CYS A 43 -5.05 -4.01 -6.90
N ARG A 44 -5.64 -2.82 -7.07
CA ARG A 44 -5.21 -1.61 -6.34
C ARG A 44 -5.50 -1.70 -4.84
N GLY A 45 -6.68 -2.21 -4.49
CA GLY A 45 -7.07 -2.42 -3.09
C GLY A 45 -6.15 -3.42 -2.40
N PHE A 46 -5.83 -4.53 -3.07
CA PHE A 46 -4.87 -5.52 -2.59
C PHE A 46 -3.47 -4.92 -2.35
N LEU A 47 -2.92 -4.19 -3.32
CA LEU A 47 -1.61 -3.56 -3.17
C LEU A 47 -1.57 -2.51 -2.05
N LEU A 48 -2.67 -1.77 -1.85
CA LEU A 48 -2.81 -0.84 -0.72
C LEU A 48 -2.76 -1.59 0.62
N GLN A 49 -3.51 -2.69 0.76
CA GLN A 49 -3.47 -3.52 1.97
C GLN A 49 -2.06 -4.06 2.25
N CYS A 50 -1.32 -4.48 1.22
CA CYS A 50 0.08 -4.88 1.38
C CYS A 50 0.97 -3.72 1.86
N SER A 51 0.83 -2.52 1.31
CA SER A 51 1.58 -1.34 1.75
C SER A 51 1.34 -1.03 3.22
N VAL A 52 0.07 -0.97 3.63
CA VAL A 52 -0.32 -0.69 5.02
C VAL A 52 0.24 -1.75 5.97
N PHE A 53 0.24 -3.03 5.57
CA PHE A 53 0.86 -4.10 6.36
C PHE A 53 2.37 -3.88 6.51
N PHE A 54 3.08 -3.49 5.46
CA PHE A 54 4.52 -3.24 5.53
C PHE A 54 4.90 -1.98 6.29
N ASP A 55 4.09 -0.92 6.21
CA ASP A 55 4.30 0.31 6.98
C ASP A 55 4.22 0.07 8.50
N ASN A 56 3.52 -1.01 8.89
CA ASN A 56 3.36 -1.44 10.27
C ASN A 56 4.15 -2.71 10.61
N SER A 57 5.15 -3.09 9.81
CA SER A 57 5.92 -4.32 10.02
C SER A 57 7.43 -4.09 9.84
N PRO A 58 8.30 -4.75 10.62
CA PRO A 58 9.77 -4.60 10.50
C PRO A 58 10.35 -5.25 9.21
N VAL A 59 9.54 -5.51 8.19
CA VAL A 59 9.96 -6.17 6.95
C VAL A 59 10.77 -5.21 6.07
N ALA A 60 12.08 -5.22 6.24
CA ALA A 60 12.99 -4.33 5.50
C ALA A 60 13.41 -4.86 4.12
N ARG A 61 13.47 -6.18 3.92
CA ARG A 61 14.03 -6.78 2.70
C ARG A 61 13.01 -6.91 1.58
N ASP A 62 13.39 -6.53 0.36
CA ASP A 62 12.57 -6.65 -0.85
C ASP A 62 12.03 -8.07 -1.06
N GLN A 63 12.90 -9.07 -0.94
CA GLN A 63 12.50 -10.47 -1.11
C GLN A 63 11.44 -10.91 -0.09
N ALA A 64 11.48 -10.38 1.14
CA ALA A 64 10.47 -10.70 2.15
C ALA A 64 9.11 -10.06 1.81
N LYS A 65 9.11 -8.83 1.27
CA LYS A 65 7.89 -8.17 0.76
C LYS A 65 7.30 -8.93 -0.42
N ILE A 66 8.15 -9.34 -1.38
CA ILE A 66 7.73 -10.12 -2.56
C ILE A 66 7.12 -11.46 -2.14
N SER A 67 7.82 -12.23 -1.30
CA SER A 67 7.31 -13.51 -0.77
C SER A 67 6.00 -13.34 -0.01
N PHE A 68 5.85 -12.24 0.74
CA PHE A 68 4.60 -11.95 1.43
C PHE A 68 3.46 -11.72 0.43
N VAL A 69 3.65 -10.89 -0.60
CA VAL A 69 2.63 -10.68 -1.63
C VAL A 69 2.26 -12.00 -2.30
N VAL A 70 3.25 -12.81 -2.69
CA VAL A 70 3.02 -14.13 -3.32
C VAL A 70 2.23 -15.06 -2.39
N SER A 71 2.50 -15.06 -1.08
CA SER A 71 1.76 -15.86 -0.10
C SER A 71 0.26 -15.51 0.00
N ARG A 72 -0.11 -14.32 -0.47
CA ARG A 72 -1.50 -13.84 -0.51
C ARG A 72 -2.17 -14.08 -1.85
N LEU A 73 -1.48 -14.61 -2.86
CA LEU A 73 -2.10 -14.89 -4.16
C LEU A 73 -2.93 -16.18 -4.11
N ALA A 74 -3.89 -16.26 -5.02
CA ALA A 74 -4.75 -17.41 -5.28
C ALA A 74 -5.10 -17.49 -6.78
N GLY A 75 -5.66 -18.62 -7.21
CA GLY A 75 -6.13 -18.82 -8.58
C GLY A 75 -5.09 -18.40 -9.64
N LYS A 76 -5.55 -17.65 -10.65
CA LYS A 76 -4.73 -17.21 -11.79
C LYS A 76 -3.53 -16.36 -11.37
N ALA A 77 -3.64 -15.58 -10.30
CA ALA A 77 -2.52 -14.79 -9.79
C ALA A 77 -1.42 -15.67 -9.20
N LEU A 78 -1.80 -16.75 -8.50
CA LEU A 78 -0.84 -17.72 -7.99
C LEU A 78 -0.21 -18.54 -9.12
N ASP A 79 -0.97 -18.90 -10.15
CA ASP A 79 -0.44 -19.60 -11.33
C ASP A 79 0.65 -18.76 -12.01
N TRP A 80 0.39 -17.46 -12.22
CA TRP A 80 1.38 -16.52 -12.76
C TRP A 80 2.64 -16.42 -11.89
N ALA A 81 2.47 -16.30 -10.57
CA ALA A 81 3.59 -16.20 -9.64
C ALA A 81 4.42 -17.48 -9.59
N THR A 82 3.77 -18.64 -9.72
CA THR A 82 4.44 -19.95 -9.78
C THR A 82 5.30 -20.06 -11.03
N ALA A 83 4.76 -19.69 -12.19
CA ALA A 83 5.50 -19.69 -13.45
C ALA A 83 6.68 -18.70 -13.45
N SER A 84 6.56 -17.61 -12.70
CA SER A 84 7.54 -16.51 -12.67
C SER A 84 8.46 -16.54 -11.45
N TRP A 85 8.34 -17.53 -10.56
CA TRP A 85 8.99 -17.51 -9.23
C TRP A 85 10.50 -17.35 -9.27
N SER A 86 11.17 -18.06 -10.20
CA SER A 86 12.63 -17.99 -10.37
C SER A 86 13.12 -16.59 -10.75
N LEU A 87 12.29 -15.82 -11.47
CA LEU A 87 12.62 -14.45 -11.90
C LEU A 87 12.66 -13.48 -10.73
N PHE A 88 11.82 -13.68 -9.70
CA PHE A 88 11.68 -12.75 -8.58
C PHE A 88 12.89 -12.71 -7.65
N SER A 89 13.73 -13.76 -7.65
CA SER A 89 14.83 -13.97 -6.71
C SER A 89 15.82 -12.80 -6.54
N ASN A 90 15.97 -11.99 -7.59
CA ASN A 90 16.88 -10.83 -7.61
C ASN A 90 16.15 -9.50 -7.85
N TRP A 91 14.82 -9.47 -7.72
CA TRP A 91 14.05 -8.27 -7.99
C TRP A 91 13.96 -7.38 -6.75
N THR A 92 14.00 -6.07 -7.00
CA THR A 92 13.55 -5.11 -6.00
C THR A 92 12.03 -5.16 -5.89
N TYR A 93 11.49 -4.76 -4.73
CA TYR A 93 10.04 -4.73 -4.55
C TYR A 93 9.36 -3.78 -5.54
N ALA A 94 10.02 -2.66 -5.86
CA ALA A 94 9.53 -1.71 -6.86
C ALA A 94 9.44 -2.33 -8.27
N ARG A 95 10.44 -3.11 -8.69
CA ARG A 95 10.40 -3.83 -9.97
C ARG A 95 9.27 -4.86 -9.98
N PHE A 96 9.13 -5.64 -8.92
CA PHE A 96 8.05 -6.60 -8.78
C PHE A 96 6.67 -5.93 -8.91
N LEU A 97 6.44 -4.82 -8.21
CA LEU A 97 5.17 -4.09 -8.30
C LEU A 97 4.87 -3.57 -9.71
N LYS A 98 5.89 -3.13 -10.44
CA LYS A 98 5.72 -2.69 -11.83
C LYS A 98 5.22 -3.84 -12.71
N GLU A 99 5.87 -4.99 -12.65
CA GLU A 99 5.47 -6.18 -13.43
C GLU A 99 4.11 -6.71 -12.98
N PHE A 100 3.85 -6.74 -11.68
CA PHE A 100 2.57 -7.14 -11.12
C PHE A 100 1.43 -6.27 -11.65
N ARG A 101 1.61 -4.94 -11.69
CA ARG A 101 0.61 -4.01 -12.24
C ARG A 101 0.43 -4.17 -13.76
N LEU A 102 1.49 -4.46 -14.51
CA LEU A 102 1.35 -4.75 -15.95
C LEU A 102 0.45 -5.97 -16.20
N VAL A 103 0.50 -6.97 -15.32
CA VAL A 103 -0.28 -8.21 -15.46
C VAL A 103 -1.68 -8.10 -14.86
N PHE A 104 -1.88 -7.32 -13.80
CA PHE A 104 -3.15 -7.31 -13.06
C PHE A 104 -3.83 -5.95 -12.95
N ASP A 105 -3.12 -4.81 -13.02
CA ASP A 105 -3.69 -3.45 -12.98
C ASP A 105 -3.93 -2.95 -14.41
N HIS A 106 -4.70 -3.72 -15.19
CA HIS A 106 -5.06 -3.33 -16.55
C HIS A 106 -5.90 -2.04 -16.49
N PRO A 107 -5.57 -1.00 -17.28
CA PRO A 107 -6.29 0.26 -17.24
C PRO A 107 -7.63 0.13 -17.96
N TYR A 108 -8.62 -0.45 -17.29
CA TYR A 108 -10.02 -0.19 -17.63
C TYR A 108 -10.47 1.15 -17.04
N GLU A 109 -9.97 1.52 -15.86
CA GLU A 109 -10.44 2.68 -15.10
C GLU A 109 -9.97 4.06 -15.61
N GLY A 110 -8.79 4.21 -16.23
CA GLY A 110 -8.29 5.56 -16.58
C GLY A 110 -9.18 6.34 -17.56
N LYS A 111 -9.82 5.62 -18.49
CA LYS A 111 -10.83 6.15 -19.41
C LYS A 111 -12.22 6.14 -18.77
N VAL A 112 -12.56 5.06 -18.07
CA VAL A 112 -13.89 4.84 -17.49
C VAL A 112 -14.17 5.75 -16.29
N SER A 113 -13.24 6.02 -15.37
CA SER A 113 -13.51 6.92 -14.23
C SER A 113 -13.70 8.37 -14.69
N GLY A 114 -13.01 8.81 -15.75
CA GLY A 114 -13.21 10.14 -16.33
C GLY A 114 -14.56 10.29 -17.02
N GLU A 115 -14.94 9.31 -17.82
CA GLU A 115 -16.25 9.23 -18.49
C GLU A 115 -17.38 9.05 -17.47
N ARG A 116 -17.17 8.22 -16.44
CA ARG A 116 -18.13 7.95 -15.36
C ARG A 116 -18.30 9.17 -14.46
N LEU A 117 -17.23 9.90 -14.14
CA LEU A 117 -17.32 11.20 -13.45
C LEU A 117 -18.09 12.22 -14.29
N ALA A 118 -17.88 12.24 -15.61
CA ALA A 118 -18.61 13.13 -16.52
C ALA A 118 -20.10 12.77 -16.67
N GLN A 119 -20.44 11.48 -16.51
CA GLN A 119 -21.82 10.98 -16.56
C GLN A 119 -22.50 10.91 -15.19
N LEU A 120 -21.75 11.11 -14.09
CA LEU A 120 -22.28 11.02 -12.73
C LEU A 120 -23.24 12.18 -12.46
N ARG A 121 -24.52 11.84 -12.24
CA ARG A 121 -25.56 12.78 -11.84
C ARG A 121 -26.17 12.28 -10.54
N GLN A 122 -26.53 13.20 -9.63
CA GLN A 122 -27.16 12.82 -8.36
C GLN A 122 -28.45 12.00 -8.58
N GLY A 123 -29.29 12.36 -9.57
CA GLY A 123 -30.50 11.60 -9.91
C GLY A 123 -31.41 11.38 -8.70
N SER A 124 -31.76 10.12 -8.43
CA SER A 124 -32.51 9.67 -7.26
C SER A 124 -31.64 9.29 -6.05
N HIS A 125 -30.31 9.39 -6.16
CA HIS A 125 -29.41 9.06 -5.06
C HIS A 125 -29.43 10.16 -3.99
N SER A 126 -29.15 9.76 -2.75
CA SER A 126 -28.94 10.74 -1.67
C SER A 126 -27.70 11.59 -1.93
N VAL A 127 -27.69 12.82 -1.41
CA VAL A 127 -26.52 13.73 -1.52
C VAL A 127 -25.25 13.08 -0.94
N VAL A 128 -25.38 12.28 0.11
CA VAL A 128 -24.25 11.61 0.78
C VAL A 128 -23.63 10.55 -0.13
N GLU A 129 -24.45 9.70 -0.73
CA GLU A 129 -23.99 8.63 -1.62
C GLU A 129 -23.35 9.19 -2.89
N TYR A 130 -23.99 10.18 -3.53
CA TYR A 130 -23.43 10.90 -4.67
C TYR A 130 -22.07 11.53 -4.33
N THR A 131 -21.97 12.20 -3.18
CA THR A 131 -20.73 12.88 -2.77
C THR A 131 -19.60 11.89 -2.48
N LEU A 132 -19.92 10.72 -1.91
CA LEU A 132 -18.95 9.67 -1.66
C LEU A 132 -18.42 9.07 -2.98
N GLU A 133 -19.32 8.75 -3.92
CA GLU A 133 -18.95 8.21 -5.23
C GLU A 133 -18.12 9.23 -6.03
N PHE A 134 -18.56 10.49 -6.07
CA PHE A 134 -17.82 11.58 -6.72
C PHE A 134 -16.40 11.72 -6.16
N ARG A 135 -16.25 11.78 -4.82
CA ARG A 135 -14.93 11.94 -4.19
C ARG A 135 -14.02 10.74 -4.45
N THR A 136 -14.58 9.53 -4.45
CA THR A 136 -13.85 8.30 -4.75
C THR A 136 -13.36 8.29 -6.20
N LEU A 137 -14.24 8.61 -7.16
CA LEU A 137 -13.90 8.71 -8.59
C LEU A 137 -12.91 9.86 -8.89
N ALA A 138 -12.97 10.96 -8.15
CA ALA A 138 -12.04 12.08 -8.30
C ALA A 138 -10.63 11.73 -7.76
N ALA A 139 -10.55 11.02 -6.63
CA ALA A 139 -9.29 10.64 -6.01
C ALA A 139 -8.54 9.54 -6.78
N SER A 140 -9.25 8.63 -7.46
CA SER A 140 -8.65 7.56 -8.27
C SER A 140 -7.94 8.05 -9.53
N LYS A 141 -8.04 9.35 -9.87
CA LYS A 141 -7.45 9.97 -11.07
C LYS A 141 -6.05 10.56 -10.86
N THR A 142 -5.52 10.61 -9.63
CA THR A 142 -4.19 11.20 -9.34
C THR A 142 -3.13 10.12 -9.20
N GLY A 143 -2.61 9.68 -10.35
CA GLY A 143 -1.59 8.63 -10.43
C GLY A 143 -0.47 8.88 -11.43
N VAL A 144 -0.20 10.10 -11.91
CA VAL A 144 1.07 10.50 -12.56
C VAL A 144 1.06 12.02 -12.84
N GLY A 145 2.08 12.74 -12.38
CA GLY A 145 2.59 13.91 -13.11
C GLY A 145 1.75 15.20 -13.16
N ALA A 146 1.02 15.58 -12.11
CA ALA A 146 0.60 16.98 -11.96
C ALA A 146 1.73 17.80 -11.31
N VAL A 147 2.91 17.81 -11.94
CA VAL A 147 3.84 18.92 -11.76
C VAL A 147 3.13 20.15 -12.30
N LEU A 148 2.99 21.11 -11.40
CA LEU A 148 2.51 22.47 -11.62
C LEU A 148 2.89 22.98 -13.02
N SER A 149 1.90 23.14 -13.89
CA SER A 149 1.99 24.16 -14.94
C SER A 149 0.76 25.03 -14.83
N ARG A 150 0.95 26.11 -14.06
CA ARG A 150 0.01 27.21 -13.92
C ARG A 150 0.24 28.16 -15.11
N SER A 151 -0.86 28.73 -15.61
CA SER A 151 -0.93 29.85 -16.58
C SER A 151 -0.82 29.40 -18.05
N THR A 152 -1.78 29.62 -18.94
CA THR A 152 -2.67 30.77 -19.16
C THR A 152 -3.93 30.35 -19.91
N GLY A 153 -5.10 30.87 -19.53
CA GLY A 153 -6.31 30.80 -20.36
C GLY A 153 -7.62 30.90 -19.57
N SER A 154 -8.12 32.12 -19.42
CA SER A 154 -9.44 32.61 -18.93
C SER A 154 -10.38 31.68 -18.13
N PRO A 155 -10.96 32.16 -17.00
CA PRO A 155 -12.03 31.44 -16.32
C PRO A 155 -13.29 31.40 -17.21
N MET A 156 -13.89 30.21 -17.37
CA MET A 156 -15.22 30.08 -17.93
C MET A 156 -16.21 30.82 -17.02
N LYS A 157 -16.81 31.88 -17.56
CA LYS A 157 -17.95 32.55 -16.92
C LYS A 157 -19.15 31.60 -16.97
N LEU A 158 -19.63 31.17 -15.80
CA LEU A 158 -20.97 30.59 -15.69
C LEU A 158 -21.99 31.69 -16.02
N LEU A 159 -22.69 31.54 -17.14
CA LEU A 159 -23.92 32.28 -17.39
C LEU A 159 -25.07 31.58 -16.63
N PRO A 160 -25.90 32.33 -15.87
CA PRO A 160 -27.08 31.77 -15.23
C PRO A 160 -28.10 31.37 -16.31
N ILE A 161 -28.50 30.11 -16.30
CA ILE A 161 -29.61 29.61 -17.12
C ILE A 161 -30.88 30.25 -16.59
N ALA A 162 -31.52 31.10 -17.40
CA ALA A 162 -32.80 31.69 -17.10
C ALA A 162 -33.87 30.59 -16.95
N PHE A 163 -34.52 30.55 -15.79
CA PHE A 163 -35.78 29.84 -15.64
C PHE A 163 -36.88 30.70 -16.26
N TYR A 164 -37.38 30.30 -17.43
CA TYR A 164 -38.68 30.75 -17.93
C TYR A 164 -39.73 29.83 -17.31
N SER A 165 -40.65 30.40 -16.53
CA SER A 165 -41.91 29.73 -16.16
C SER A 165 -43.05 30.68 -16.52
N HIS A 166 -44.03 30.11 -17.22
CA HIS A 166 -45.25 30.74 -17.74
C HIS A 166 -46.21 31.15 -16.63
#